data_AF-A0A433DXY9-F1
#
_entry.id   AF-A0A433DXY9-F1
#
_cell.length_a   1.000
_cell.length_b   1.000
_cell.length_c   1.000
_cell.angle_alpha   90.00
_cell.angle_beta   90.00
_cell.angle_gamma   90.00
#
_symmetry.space_group_name_H-M   'P 1'
#
loop_
_entity.id
_entity.type
_entity.pdbx_description
1 polymer ?
#
loop_
_entity_poly.entity_id
_entity_poly.type
_entity_poly.pdbx_seq_one_letter_code
_entity_poly.pdbx_strand_id
1 'polypeptide(L)' 'MADIDIPEDLIKLERAAWAEQQAGALTLETADAASAKVSRLALEMATKRAVRHPEG' A
#
# COMPACT_ATOMS: atom_id res chain seq x y z
N MET A 1 -18.53 -2.30 7.69
CA MET A 1 -17.27 -1.68 7.23
C MET A 1 -16.40 -1.52 8.44
N ALA A 2 -15.16 -2.03 8.42
CA ALA A 2 -14.24 -1.80 9.53
C ALA A 2 -13.83 -0.32 9.52
N ASP A 3 -14.01 0.39 10.64
CA ASP A 3 -13.42 1.71 10.89
C ASP A 3 -11.91 1.53 11.07
N ILE A 4 -11.21 1.25 9.97
CA ILE A 4 -9.76 1.26 9.93
C ILE A 4 -9.37 2.72 9.94
N ASP A 5 -8.60 3.13 10.95
CA ASP A 5 -8.05 4.47 11.01
C ASP A 5 -6.97 4.58 9.92
N ILE A 6 -7.38 5.07 8.74
CA ILE A 6 -6.49 5.24 7.60
C ILE A 6 -5.71 6.53 7.84
N PRO A 7 -4.36 6.46 7.93
CA PRO A 7 -3.55 7.66 8.07
C PRO A 7 -3.93 8.71 7.01
N GLU A 8 -4.16 9.96 7.43
CA GLU A 8 -4.61 11.03 6.52
C GLU A 8 -3.70 11.19 5.31
N ASP A 9 -2.40 10.93 5.47
CA ASP A 9 -1.44 11.01 4.38
C ASP A 9 -1.63 9.90 3.33
N LEU A 10 -2.26 8.77 3.66
CA LEU A 10 -2.68 7.78 2.63
C LEU A 10 -3.81 8.34 1.79
N ILE A 11 -4.79 8.94 2.46
CA ILE A 11 -5.96 9.51 1.80
C ILE A 11 -5.52 10.61 0.83
N LYS A 12 -4.52 11.41 1.20
CA LYS A 12 -3.94 12.43 0.32
C LYS A 12 -3.23 11.82 -0.91
N LEU A 13 -2.41 10.79 -0.71
CA LEU A 13 -1.69 10.12 -1.79
C LEU A 13 -2.67 9.43 -2.77
N GLU A 14 -3.68 8.74 -2.25
CA GLU A 14 -4.70 8.08 -3.07
C GLU A 14 -5.56 9.09 -3.84
N ARG A 15 -5.91 10.22 -3.23
CA ARG A 15 -6.65 11.30 -3.91
C ARG A 15 -5.86 11.90 -5.07
N ALA A 16 -4.54 12.07 -4.90
CA ALA A 16 -3.67 12.57 -5.96
C ALA A 16 -3.56 11.55 -7.11
N ALA A 17 -3.29 10.28 -6.80
CA ALA A 17 -3.26 9.19 -7.77
C ALA A 17 -4.59 9.09 -8.55
N TRP A 18 -5.72 9.17 -7.86
CA TRP A 18 -7.04 9.13 -8.49
C TRP A 18 -7.27 10.30 -9.45
N ALA A 19 -6.89 11.52 -9.06
CA ALA A 19 -7.02 12.69 -9.92
C ALA A 19 -6.20 12.55 -11.21
N GLU A 20 -4.96 12.05 -11.10
CA GLU A 20 -4.12 11.82 -12.28
C GLU A 20 -4.65 10.68 -13.15
N GLN A 21 -5.18 9.61 -12.55
CA GLN A 21 -5.76 8.48 -13.27
C GLN A 21 -6.98 8.91 -14.10
N GLN A 22 -7.86 9.74 -13.52
CA GLN A 22 -9.01 10.29 -14.21
C GLN A 22 -8.62 11.22 -15.36
N ALA A 23 -7.47 11.87 -15.26
CA ALA A 23 -6.89 12.67 -16.33
C ALA A 23 -6.12 11.84 -17.39
N GLY A 24 -5.98 10.52 -17.21
CA GLY A 24 -5.13 9.68 -18.05
C GLY A 24 -3.64 10.01 -17.95
N ALA A 25 -3.24 10.69 -16.86
CA ALA A 25 -1.90 11.22 -16.64
C ALA A 25 -1.20 10.57 -15.43
N LEU A 26 -1.76 9.48 -14.87
CA LEU A 26 -1.19 8.78 -13.72
C LEU A 26 0.25 8.37 -14.00
N THR A 27 1.14 8.89 -13.16
CA THR A 27 2.56 8.54 -13.24
C THR A 27 2.86 7.32 -12.37
N LEU A 28 3.93 6.60 -12.72
CA LEU A 28 4.42 5.48 -11.89
C LEU A 28 4.85 5.96 -10.51
N GLU A 29 5.41 7.17 -10.41
CA GLU A 29 5.81 7.79 -9.15
C GLU A 29 4.60 7.99 -8.21
N THR A 30 3.51 8.56 -8.73
CA THR A 30 2.28 8.76 -7.95
C THR A 30 1.62 7.43 -7.58
N ALA A 31 1.61 6.45 -8.50
CA ALA A 31 1.06 5.12 -8.25
C ALA A 31 1.86 4.34 -7.17
N ASP A 32 3.19 4.41 -7.19
CA ASP A 32 4.04 3.78 -6.19
C ASP A 32 3.90 4.46 -4.83
N ALA A 33 3.81 5.79 -4.79
CA ALA A 33 3.60 6.53 -3.54
C ALA A 33 2.27 6.18 -2.87
N ALA A 34 1.20 6.04 -3.64
CA ALA A 34 -0.11 5.58 -3.13
C ALA A 34 -0.07 4.12 -2.65
N SER A 35 0.69 3.25 -3.33
CA SER A 35 0.79 1.82 -3.03
C SER A 35 1.73 1.49 -1.85
N ALA A 36 2.67 2.37 -1.54
CA ALA A 36 3.74 2.10 -0.59
C ALA A 36 3.36 2.45 0.86
N LYS A 37 2.48 1.67 1.51
CA LYS A 37 2.37 1.71 2.99
C LYS A 37 2.40 0.39 3.75
N VAL A 38 2.46 -0.75 3.07
CA VAL A 38 3.03 -1.98 3.66
C VAL A 38 3.92 -2.63 2.62
N SER A 39 5.18 -2.89 2.97
CA SER A 39 6.11 -3.52 2.05
C SER A 39 5.61 -4.92 1.69
N ARG A 40 5.34 -5.14 0.40
CA ARG A 40 5.00 -6.47 -0.14
C ARG A 40 6.02 -7.52 0.27
N LEU A 41 7.29 -7.12 0.36
CA LEU A 41 8.39 -7.98 0.82
C LEU A 41 8.33 -8.23 2.33
N ALA A 42 8.00 -7.23 3.16
CA ALA A 42 7.83 -7.43 4.60
C ALA A 42 6.68 -8.41 4.89
N LEU A 43 5.57 -8.27 4.15
CA LEU A 43 4.45 -9.21 4.17
C LEU A 43 4.89 -10.61 3.72
N GLU A 44 5.63 -10.70 2.62
CA GLU A 44 6.11 -11.96 2.07
C GLU A 44 7.09 -12.68 3.01
N MET A 45 8.04 -11.96 3.61
CA MET A 45 9.00 -12.50 4.57
C MET A 45 8.32 -12.93 5.88
N ALA A 46 7.40 -12.11 6.42
CA ALA A 46 6.61 -12.47 7.60
C ALA A 46 5.79 -13.74 7.35
N THR A 47 5.15 -13.84 6.19
CA THR A 47 4.36 -15.02 5.78
C THR A 47 5.24 -16.26 5.65
N LYS A 48 6.39 -16.13 4.98
CA LYS A 48 7.33 -17.25 4.81
C LYS A 48 7.88 -17.73 6.15
N ARG A 49 8.17 -16.81 7.07
CA ARG A 49 8.66 -17.14 8.42
C ARG A 49 7.61 -17.93 9.21
N ALA A 50 6.36 -17.46 9.25
CA ALA A 50 5.28 -18.12 9.99
C ALA A 50 4.96 -19.54 9.49
N VAL A 51 5.05 -19.79 8.18
CA VAL A 51 4.73 -21.10 7.58
C VAL A 51 5.89 -22.09 7.66
N ARG A 52 7.12 -21.61 7.43
CA ARG A 52 8.31 -22.47 7.27
C ARG A 52 9.05 -22.70 8.58
N HIS A 53 8.81 -21.85 9.58
CA HIS A 53 9.41 -21.93 10.90
C HIS A 53 8.33 -21.71 11.97
N PRO A 54 7.37 -22.64 12.12
CA PRO A 54 6.23 -22.49 13.02
C PRO A 54 6.59 -22.55 14.51
N GLU A 55 7.76 -23.11 14.86
CA GLU A 55 8.30 -23.19 16.23
C GLU A 55 9.08 -21.93 16.67
N GLY A 56 9.04 -20.86 15.86
CA GLY A 56 9.77 -19.61 16.08
C GLY A 56 9.04 -18.62 16.97
#